data_AF-A0A257X2D1-F1
#
_entry.id   AF-A0A257X2D1-F1
#
_cell.length_a   1.000
_cell.length_b   1.000
_cell.length_c   1.000
_cell.angle_alpha   90.00
_cell.angle_beta   90.00
_cell.angle_gamma   90.00
#
_symmetry.space_group_name_H-M   'P 1'
#
loop_
_entity.id
_entity.type
_entity.pdbx_description
1 polymer ?
#
loop_
_entity_poly.entity_id
_entity_poly.type
_entity_poly.pdbx_seq_one_letter_code
_entity_poly.pdbx_strand_id
1 'polypeptide(L)'
;MNFALILFVLCVVTGILWGLDRMVFARKRPAGAPDPWWVEYGASFFPVIIVVFGLRSFVVEPFRIPSGSMIPTLLIGDFILVNKFTYGVRLPVLHDKIIPMNDPQRGDVMVFRYPADPSVDYIKRVVGLPGDTVAYQNKRLTINGVDVPLQPAEDYFHSERAYYSNRFSETLGDVQHHILNDRDARADIPTALDFPGR
;
A
#
# COMPACT_ATOMS: atom_id res chain seq x y z
N MET A 1 3.37 -12.85 9.11
CA MET A 1 2.07 -13.51 9.37
C MET A 1 0.99 -12.73 8.65
N ASN A 2 0.24 -13.36 7.73
CA ASN A 2 -0.69 -12.65 6.86
C ASN A 2 -1.99 -12.31 7.63
N PHE A 3 -2.13 -11.06 8.08
CA PHE A 3 -3.32 -10.59 8.78
C PHE A 3 -4.60 -10.80 7.97
N ALA A 4 -4.54 -10.62 6.64
CA ALA A 4 -5.69 -10.85 5.77
C ALA A 4 -6.14 -12.32 5.79
N LEU A 5 -5.20 -13.27 5.85
CA LEU A 5 -5.49 -14.70 5.96
C LEU A 5 -6.16 -15.04 7.30
N ILE A 6 -5.66 -14.47 8.41
CA ILE A 6 -6.27 -14.66 9.73
C ILE A 6 -7.71 -14.14 9.73
N LEU A 7 -7.91 -12.92 9.23
CA LEU A 7 -9.23 -12.30 9.18
C LEU A 7 -10.19 -13.07 8.25
N PHE A 8 -9.69 -13.59 7.14
CA PHE A 8 -10.44 -14.46 6.23
C PHE A 8 -10.89 -15.75 6.93
N VAL A 9 -9.97 -16.46 7.59
CA VAL A 9 -10.29 -17.69 8.34
C VAL A 9 -11.31 -17.41 9.44
N LEU A 10 -11.14 -16.32 10.19
CA LEU A 10 -12.12 -15.91 11.20
C LEU A 10 -13.49 -15.62 10.59
N CYS A 11 -13.54 -14.91 9.46
CA CYS A 11 -14.78 -14.62 8.74
C CYS A 11 -15.48 -15.91 8.27
N VAL A 12 -14.72 -16.88 7.74
CA VAL A 12 -15.26 -18.17 7.28
C VAL A 12 -15.78 -18.98 8.46
N VAL A 13 -15.00 -19.14 9.53
CA VAL A 13 -15.39 -19.92 10.72
C VAL A 13 -16.61 -19.30 11.39
N THR A 14 -16.60 -17.99 11.65
CA THR A 14 -17.73 -17.30 12.28
C THR A 14 -18.97 -17.28 11.37
N GLY A 15 -18.80 -17.18 10.06
CA GLY A 15 -19.88 -17.30 9.08
C GLY A 15 -20.51 -18.70 9.01
N ILE A 16 -19.70 -19.76 9.07
CA ILE A 16 -20.19 -21.14 9.13
C ILE A 16 -20.95 -21.38 10.45
N LEU A 17 -20.41 -20.93 11.58
CA LEU A 17 -21.06 -21.06 12.88
C LEU A 17 -22.40 -20.30 12.90
N TRP A 18 -22.42 -19.06 12.40
CA TRP A 18 -23.64 -18.25 12.28
C TRP A 18 -24.67 -18.90 11.34
N GLY A 19 -24.23 -19.42 10.19
CA GLY A 19 -25.10 -20.09 9.22
C GLY A 19 -25.69 -21.40 9.75
N LEU A 20 -24.87 -22.27 10.36
CA LEU A 20 -25.31 -23.51 10.99
C LEU A 20 -26.27 -23.23 12.14
N ASP A 21 -26.00 -22.19 12.93
CA ASP A 21 -26.91 -21.76 13.97
C ASP A 21 -28.27 -21.38 13.40
N ARG A 22 -28.29 -20.45 12.45
CA ARG A 22 -29.52 -19.92 11.87
C ARG A 22 -30.34 -20.96 11.11
N MET A 23 -29.70 -21.94 10.47
CA MET A 23 -30.38 -22.95 9.65
C MET A 23 -30.76 -24.23 10.42
N VAL A 24 -29.91 -24.68 11.34
CA VAL A 24 -30.05 -26.00 11.99
C VAL A 24 -30.36 -25.87 13.48
N PHE A 25 -29.54 -25.13 14.23
CA PHE A 25 -29.64 -25.14 15.69
C PHE A 25 -30.77 -24.25 16.22
N ALA A 26 -31.00 -23.08 15.63
CA ALA A 26 -32.10 -22.18 15.99
C ALA A 26 -33.48 -22.85 15.80
N ARG A 27 -33.62 -23.76 14.84
CA ARG A 27 -34.85 -24.54 14.61
C ARG A 27 -35.06 -25.69 15.60
N LYS A 28 -33.98 -26.17 16.23
CA LYS A 28 -33.99 -27.31 17.16
C LYS A 28 -33.94 -26.86 18.62
N ARG A 29 -33.78 -25.57 18.92
CA ARG A 29 -33.75 -25.06 20.30
C ARG A 29 -35.14 -24.99 20.90
N PRO A 30 -35.35 -25.49 22.13
CA PRO A 30 -36.58 -25.24 22.87
C PRO A 30 -36.71 -23.74 23.16
N ALA A 31 -37.93 -23.22 23.08
CA ALA A 31 -38.21 -21.80 23.28
C ALA A 31 -37.73 -21.37 24.69
N GLY A 32 -36.77 -20.42 24.73
CA GLY A 32 -36.23 -19.87 25.98
C GLY A 32 -34.93 -20.50 26.49
N ALA A 33 -34.33 -21.47 25.79
CA ALA A 33 -32.98 -21.94 26.13
C ALA A 33 -31.92 -20.87 25.76
N PRO A 34 -30.94 -20.58 26.64
CA PRO A 34 -29.87 -19.66 26.33
C PRO A 34 -29.02 -20.18 25.17
N ASP A 35 -28.55 -19.26 24.32
CA ASP A 35 -27.65 -19.62 23.25
C ASP A 35 -26.33 -20.14 23.83
N PRO A 36 -25.73 -21.19 23.23
CA PRO A 36 -24.40 -21.61 23.61
C PRO A 36 -23.42 -20.45 23.42
N TRP A 37 -22.51 -20.25 24.37
CA TRP A 37 -21.46 -19.24 24.33
C TRP A 37 -20.72 -19.10 22.97
N TRP A 38 -20.42 -20.21 22.29
CA TRP A 38 -19.76 -20.18 20.96
C TRP A 38 -20.65 -19.63 19.84
N VAL A 39 -21.97 -19.76 19.96
CA VAL A 39 -22.95 -19.13 19.07
C VAL A 39 -23.08 -17.66 19.40
N GLU A 40 -23.23 -17.32 20.68
CA GLU A 40 -23.42 -15.94 21.11
C GLU A 40 -22.24 -15.06 20.68
N TYR A 41 -21.00 -15.50 20.94
CA TYR A 41 -19.81 -14.77 20.50
C TYR A 41 -19.62 -14.85 18.97
N GLY A 42 -19.73 -16.03 18.37
CA GLY A 42 -19.51 -16.21 16.93
C GLY A 42 -20.49 -15.41 16.07
N ALA A 43 -21.77 -15.43 16.44
CA ALA A 43 -22.84 -14.69 15.76
C ALA A 43 -22.74 -13.18 15.99
N SER A 44 -22.35 -12.74 17.18
CA SER A 44 -22.21 -11.31 17.49
C SER A 44 -20.98 -10.68 16.83
N PHE A 45 -19.87 -11.41 16.71
CA PHE A 45 -18.66 -10.89 16.07
C PHE A 45 -18.69 -10.99 14.55
N PHE A 46 -19.48 -11.89 13.96
CA PHE A 46 -19.51 -12.09 12.50
C PHE A 46 -19.80 -10.80 11.71
N PRO A 47 -20.84 -9.99 12.01
CA PRO A 47 -21.10 -8.73 11.31
C PRO A 47 -19.95 -7.74 11.38
N VAL A 48 -19.26 -7.69 12.52
CA VAL A 48 -18.10 -6.80 12.70
C VAL A 48 -16.92 -7.32 11.88
N ILE A 49 -16.64 -8.62 11.95
CA ILE A 49 -15.54 -9.26 11.22
C ILE A 49 -15.73 -9.10 9.71
N ILE A 50 -16.93 -9.33 9.18
CA ILE A 50 -17.17 -9.21 7.73
C ILE A 50 -17.06 -7.77 7.24
N VAL A 51 -17.50 -6.78 8.03
CA VAL A 51 -17.36 -5.36 7.71
C VAL A 51 -15.88 -4.96 7.72
N VAL A 52 -15.13 -5.32 8.77
CA VAL A 52 -13.69 -5.03 8.86
C VAL A 52 -12.93 -5.75 7.75
N PHE A 53 -13.30 -6.99 7.45
CA PHE A 53 -12.72 -7.77 6.35
C PHE A 53 -12.99 -7.12 5.00
N GLY A 54 -14.23 -6.70 4.71
CA GLY A 54 -14.59 -6.02 3.48
C GLY A 54 -13.86 -4.68 3.32
N LEU A 55 -13.87 -3.86 4.37
CA LEU A 55 -13.18 -2.57 4.39
C LEU A 55 -11.67 -2.75 4.14
N ARG A 56 -11.03 -3.68 4.84
CA ARG A 56 -9.59 -3.92 4.71
C ARG A 56 -9.20 -4.56 3.38
N SER A 57 -10.03 -5.47 2.88
CA SER A 57 -9.76 -6.20 1.64
C SER A 57 -9.89 -5.31 0.42
N PHE A 58 -10.85 -4.37 0.42
CA PHE A 58 -11.24 -3.66 -0.79
C PHE A 58 -11.11 -2.13 -0.73
N VAL A 59 -11.14 -1.52 0.46
CA VAL A 59 -11.25 -0.06 0.57
C VAL A 59 -9.93 0.54 1.06
N VAL A 60 -9.50 0.19 2.27
CA VAL A 60 -8.36 0.86 2.92
C VAL A 60 -7.49 -0.15 3.66
N GLU A 61 -6.17 -0.09 3.47
CA GLU A 61 -5.22 -0.85 4.28
C GLU A 61 -4.27 0.08 5.05
N PRO A 62 -4.11 -0.10 6.37
CA PRO A 62 -3.10 0.61 7.14
C PRO A 62 -1.71 0.03 6.88
N PHE A 63 -0.76 0.91 6.58
CA PHE A 63 0.67 0.58 6.49
C PHE A 63 1.47 1.43 7.47
N ARG A 64 2.55 0.85 7.98
CA ARG A 64 3.57 1.56 8.74
C ARG A 64 4.82 1.69 7.88
N ILE A 65 5.38 2.89 7.77
CA ILE A 65 6.56 3.15 6.94
C ILE A 65 7.81 2.56 7.61
N PRO A 66 8.47 1.54 7.01
CA PRO A 66 9.62 0.89 7.62
C PRO A 66 10.95 1.54 7.24
N SER A 67 10.97 2.40 6.21
CA SER A 67 12.20 2.95 5.64
C SER A 67 12.06 4.42 5.25
N GLY A 68 13.17 5.17 5.29
CA GLY A 68 13.23 6.60 4.99
C GLY A 68 13.36 6.93 3.50
N SER A 69 13.02 6.01 2.60
CA SER A 69 13.24 6.24 1.15
C SER A 69 12.30 7.26 0.51
N MET A 70 11.27 7.68 1.25
CA MET A 70 10.28 8.67 0.83
C MET A 70 10.43 10.01 1.61
N ILE A 71 11.54 10.19 2.35
CA ILE A 71 11.85 11.46 3.03
C ILE A 71 12.07 12.56 1.96
N PRO A 72 11.53 13.78 2.16
CA PRO A 72 10.89 14.27 3.38
C PRO A 72 9.36 14.11 3.40
N THR A 73 8.76 13.48 2.38
CA THR A 73 7.30 13.34 2.26
C THR A 73 6.73 12.36 3.27
N LEU A 74 7.38 11.21 3.49
CA LEU A 74 6.99 10.20 4.46
C LEU A 74 8.18 9.86 5.35
N LEU A 75 8.00 9.96 6.66
CA LEU A 75 9.03 9.69 7.66
C LEU A 75 8.96 8.24 8.15
N ILE A 76 10.07 7.77 8.72
CA ILE A 76 10.15 6.42 9.30
C ILE A 76 9.20 6.37 10.49
N GLY A 77 8.33 5.35 10.51
CA GLY A 77 7.36 5.14 11.58
C GLY A 77 5.99 5.78 11.35
N ASP A 78 5.81 6.58 10.30
CA ASP A 78 4.51 7.12 9.94
C ASP A 78 3.49 6.01 9.67
N PHE A 79 2.23 6.28 10.01
CA PHE A 79 1.09 5.43 9.68
C PHE A 79 0.31 6.06 8.53
N ILE A 80 0.18 5.33 7.42
CA ILE A 80 -0.58 5.76 6.26
C ILE A 80 -1.77 4.83 6.01
N LEU A 81 -2.80 5.41 5.41
CA LEU A 81 -3.96 4.67 4.92
C LEU A 81 -3.90 4.65 3.40
N VAL A 82 -3.76 3.45 2.83
CA VAL A 82 -3.65 3.27 1.38
C VAL A 82 -5.02 2.91 0.83
N ASN A 83 -5.52 3.72 -0.10
CA ASN A 83 -6.74 3.42 -0.84
C ASN A 83 -6.45 2.37 -1.93
N LYS A 84 -6.98 1.16 -1.76
CA LYS A 84 -6.81 0.06 -2.72
C LYS A 84 -7.81 0.10 -3.86
N PHE A 85 -8.94 0.77 -3.65
CA PHE A 85 -10.04 0.80 -4.61
C PHE A 85 -9.66 1.54 -5.91
N THR A 86 -8.84 2.59 -5.80
CA THR A 86 -8.47 3.46 -6.93
C THR A 86 -7.84 2.70 -8.11
N TYR A 87 -7.02 1.68 -7.86
CA TYR A 87 -6.26 0.95 -8.91
C TYR A 87 -6.80 -0.45 -9.20
N GLY A 88 -8.01 -0.75 -8.71
CA GLY A 88 -8.71 -1.99 -8.96
C GLY A 88 -8.80 -2.93 -7.76
N VAL A 89 -9.81 -3.79 -7.80
CA VAL A 89 -10.09 -4.76 -6.73
C VAL A 89 -9.16 -5.96 -6.88
N ARG A 90 -8.32 -6.20 -5.86
CA ARG A 90 -7.50 -7.42 -5.75
C ARG A 90 -8.08 -8.39 -4.72
N LEU A 91 -7.94 -9.68 -4.98
CA LEU A 91 -8.32 -10.70 -4.00
C LEU A 91 -7.45 -10.61 -2.75
N PRO A 92 -8.03 -10.60 -1.53
CA PRO A 92 -7.27 -10.44 -0.29
C PRO A 92 -6.30 -11.59 0.03
N VAL A 93 -6.41 -12.73 -0.66
CA VAL A 93 -5.58 -13.92 -0.44
C VAL A 93 -4.78 -14.30 -1.69
N LEU A 94 -5.45 -14.38 -2.84
CA LEU A 94 -4.82 -14.70 -4.12
C LEU A 94 -4.06 -13.51 -4.73
N HIS A 95 -4.37 -12.28 -4.31
CA HIS A 95 -3.77 -11.03 -4.80
C HIS A 95 -3.93 -10.76 -6.30
N ASP A 96 -4.65 -11.61 -7.01
CA ASP A 96 -5.04 -11.39 -8.40
C ASP A 96 -5.97 -10.19 -8.53
N LYS A 97 -5.69 -9.35 -9.53
CA LYS A 97 -6.51 -8.19 -9.89
C LYS A 97 -7.74 -8.69 -10.66
N ILE A 98 -8.93 -8.50 -10.10
CA ILE A 98 -10.19 -8.94 -10.71
C ILE A 98 -10.77 -7.85 -11.61
N ILE A 99 -10.72 -6.59 -11.16
CA ILE A 99 -11.32 -5.47 -11.86
C ILE A 99 -10.25 -4.38 -12.01
N PRO A 100 -9.68 -4.14 -13.21
CA PRO A 100 -8.90 -2.94 -13.46
C PRO A 100 -9.85 -1.74 -13.43
N MET A 101 -9.49 -0.67 -12.72
CA MET A 101 -10.34 0.51 -12.57
C MET A 101 -9.65 1.77 -13.09
N ASN A 102 -8.48 2.11 -12.55
CA ASN A 102 -7.61 3.15 -13.08
C ASN A 102 -6.17 2.65 -13.24
N ASP A 103 -5.47 3.25 -14.19
CA ASP A 103 -4.04 3.08 -14.36
C ASP A 103 -3.26 4.09 -13.50
N PRO A 104 -2.04 3.72 -13.02
CA PRO A 104 -1.17 4.65 -12.33
C PRO A 104 -0.88 5.88 -13.18
N GLN A 105 -0.98 7.05 -12.57
CA GLN A 105 -0.64 8.32 -13.18
C GLN A 105 0.75 8.77 -12.70
N ARG A 106 1.39 9.61 -13.51
CA ARG A 106 2.68 10.19 -13.16
C ARG A 106 2.51 11.07 -11.91
N GLY A 107 3.42 10.92 -10.95
CA GLY A 107 3.35 11.60 -9.65
C GLY A 107 2.61 10.81 -8.56
N ASP A 108 1.92 9.72 -8.91
CA ASP A 108 1.25 8.92 -7.88
C ASP A 108 2.26 8.31 -6.91
N VAL A 109 1.93 8.29 -5.62
CA VAL A 109 2.65 7.52 -4.60
C VAL A 109 1.94 6.19 -4.46
N MET A 110 2.61 5.10 -4.84
CA MET A 110 2.03 3.76 -4.89
C MET A 110 2.71 2.80 -3.93
N VAL A 111 1.91 1.89 -3.39
CA VAL A 111 2.38 0.71 -2.65
C VAL A 111 2.28 -0.50 -3.56
N PHE A 112 3.38 -1.22 -3.72
CA PHE A 112 3.44 -2.44 -4.53
C PHE A 112 4.41 -3.44 -3.92
N ARG A 113 4.23 -4.71 -4.27
CA ARG A 113 5.16 -5.77 -3.87
C ARG A 113 6.42 -5.66 -4.70
N TYR A 114 7.57 -5.73 -4.03
CA TYR A 114 8.85 -5.70 -4.71
C TYR A 114 8.94 -6.90 -5.67
N PRO A 115 9.14 -6.69 -6.99
CA PRO A 115 9.00 -7.78 -7.94
C PRO A 115 10.03 -8.92 -7.76
N ALA A 116 11.24 -8.62 -7.25
CA ALA A 116 12.24 -9.66 -6.97
C ALA A 116 12.00 -10.41 -5.65
N ASP A 117 11.27 -9.82 -4.70
CA ASP A 117 10.83 -10.48 -3.47
C ASP A 117 9.42 -9.98 -3.08
N PRO A 118 8.36 -10.66 -3.53
CA PRO A 118 6.98 -10.25 -3.28
C PRO A 118 6.55 -10.30 -1.80
N SER A 119 7.41 -10.77 -0.90
CA SER A 119 7.16 -10.74 0.54
C SER A 119 7.31 -9.34 1.15
N VAL A 120 7.91 -8.40 0.40
CA VAL A 120 8.17 -7.03 0.85
C VAL A 120 7.35 -6.02 0.06
N ASP A 121 6.61 -5.16 0.76
CA ASP A 121 5.90 -4.03 0.17
C ASP A 121 6.80 -2.80 0.09
N TYR A 122 6.84 -2.17 -1.09
CA TYR A 122 7.58 -0.95 -1.40
C TYR A 122 6.61 0.20 -1.60
N ILE A 123 7.01 1.38 -1.15
CA ILE A 123 6.28 2.63 -1.35
C ILE A 123 7.18 3.55 -2.15
N LYS A 124 6.79 3.86 -3.38
CA LYS A 124 7.55 4.70 -4.30
C LYS A 124 6.63 5.62 -5.09
N ARG A 125 7.22 6.62 -5.72
CA ARG A 125 6.57 7.53 -6.65
C ARG A 125 6.62 6.99 -8.07
N VAL A 126 5.55 7.14 -8.81
CA VAL A 126 5.47 6.85 -10.25
C VAL A 126 6.15 7.98 -11.02
N VAL A 127 7.33 7.70 -11.55
CA VAL A 127 8.09 8.66 -12.35
C VAL A 127 7.88 8.45 -13.85
N GLY A 128 7.84 7.20 -14.31
CA GLY A 128 7.65 6.83 -15.72
C GLY A 128 6.41 5.96 -15.91
N LEU A 129 5.74 6.14 -17.04
CA LEU A 129 4.58 5.36 -17.51
C LEU A 129 4.98 4.48 -18.71
N PRO A 130 4.15 3.49 -19.09
CA PRO A 130 4.44 2.68 -20.27
C PRO A 130 4.70 3.52 -21.52
N GLY A 131 5.84 3.27 -22.18
CA GLY A 131 6.29 4.01 -23.37
C GLY A 131 7.23 5.18 -23.09
N ASP A 132 7.39 5.59 -21.82
CA ASP A 132 8.33 6.65 -21.48
C ASP A 132 9.79 6.18 -21.52
N THR A 133 10.66 7.10 -21.93
CA THR A 133 12.11 7.02 -21.72
C THR A 133 12.48 7.88 -20.53
N VAL A 134 12.92 7.26 -19.44
CA VAL A 134 13.37 7.98 -18.23
C VAL A 134 14.88 7.91 -18.16
N ALA A 135 15.54 9.06 -17.99
CA ALA A 135 16.96 9.12 -17.69
C ALA A 135 17.20 9.98 -16.45
N TYR A 136 18.20 9.59 -15.67
CA TYR A 136 18.66 10.36 -14.53
C TYR A 136 20.17 10.49 -14.62
N GLN A 137 20.65 11.73 -14.77
CA GLN A 137 22.06 12.03 -14.98
C GLN A 137 22.42 13.26 -14.17
N ASN A 138 23.55 13.23 -13.46
CA ASN A 138 24.01 14.35 -12.64
C ASN A 138 22.95 14.90 -11.68
N LYS A 139 22.19 13.99 -11.05
CA LYS A 139 21.09 14.31 -10.12
C LYS A 139 19.92 15.09 -10.75
N ARG A 140 19.79 15.02 -12.08
CA ARG A 140 18.66 15.57 -12.84
C ARG A 140 17.88 14.46 -13.52
N LEU A 141 16.55 14.54 -13.39
CA LEU A 141 15.59 13.67 -14.01
C LEU A 141 15.15 14.24 -15.35
N THR A 142 15.15 13.40 -16.38
CA THR A 142 14.60 13.72 -17.70
C THR A 142 13.62 12.63 -18.13
N ILE A 143 12.51 13.05 -18.72
CA ILE A 143 11.43 12.17 -19.17
C ILE A 143 11.16 12.49 -20.63
N ASN A 144 11.30 11.50 -21.51
CA ASN A 144 11.19 11.66 -22.96
C ASN A 144 12.09 12.77 -23.52
N GLY A 145 13.29 12.91 -22.95
CA GLY A 145 14.27 13.93 -23.32
C GLY A 145 13.98 15.34 -22.79
N VAL A 146 12.90 15.52 -22.02
CA VAL A 146 12.55 16.81 -21.39
C VAL A 146 13.01 16.80 -19.93
N ASP A 147 13.79 17.80 -19.54
CA ASP A 147 14.22 18.00 -18.15
C ASP A 147 13.02 18.29 -17.25
N VAL A 148 12.92 17.60 -16.12
CA VAL A 148 11.95 17.89 -15.06
C VAL A 148 12.49 19.06 -14.22
N PRO A 149 11.81 20.21 -14.18
CA PRO A 149 12.32 21.39 -13.47
C PRO A 149 12.40 21.16 -11.97
N LEU A 150 13.51 21.60 -11.37
CA LEU A 150 13.73 21.58 -9.93
C LEU A 150 13.68 23.01 -9.39
N GLN A 151 12.81 23.23 -8.42
CA GLN A 151 12.74 24.47 -7.66
C GLN A 151 13.51 24.29 -6.34
N PRO A 152 14.59 25.05 -6.08
CA PRO A 152 15.30 24.97 -4.81
C PRO A 152 14.38 25.31 -3.63
N ALA A 153 14.54 24.56 -2.54
CA ALA A 153 13.91 24.84 -1.27
C ALA A 153 14.99 24.93 -0.18
N GLU A 154 14.62 25.34 1.04
CA GLU A 154 15.55 25.32 2.18
C GLU A 154 16.08 23.90 2.40
N ASP A 155 17.38 23.77 2.65
CA ASP A 155 18.05 22.48 2.83
C ASP A 155 17.40 21.63 3.93
N TYR A 156 17.41 20.31 3.74
CA TYR A 156 16.84 19.38 4.70
C TYR A 156 17.89 18.91 5.69
N PHE A 157 17.63 19.12 6.99
CA PHE A 157 18.51 18.65 8.06
C PHE A 157 18.15 17.22 8.50
N HIS A 158 19.10 16.31 8.37
CA HIS A 158 18.99 14.95 8.90
C HIS A 158 19.43 14.93 10.37
N SER A 159 18.46 15.03 11.29
CA SER A 159 18.72 15.09 12.74
C SER A 159 19.48 13.88 13.29
N GLU A 160 19.22 12.68 12.76
CA GLU A 160 19.85 11.43 13.23
C GLU A 160 21.35 11.34 12.93
N ARG A 161 21.80 11.97 11.83
CA ARG A 161 23.19 11.89 11.34
C ARG A 161 23.89 13.25 11.30
N ALA A 162 23.20 14.32 11.70
CA ALA A 162 23.67 15.69 11.76
C ALA A 162 24.32 16.21 10.45
N TYR A 163 23.66 15.99 9.31
CA TYR A 163 24.10 16.52 8.01
C TYR A 163 22.92 17.11 7.21
N TYR A 164 23.23 17.89 6.18
CA TYR A 164 22.25 18.55 5.31
C TYR A 164 22.24 17.93 3.91
N SER A 165 21.04 17.79 3.35
CA SER A 165 20.82 17.45 1.95
C SER A 165 20.15 18.62 1.23
N ASN A 166 20.51 18.85 -0.03
CA ASN A 166 19.84 19.89 -0.82
C ASN A 166 18.40 19.45 -1.10
N ARG A 167 17.42 20.26 -0.70
CA ARG A 167 16.00 19.96 -0.94
C ARG A 167 15.51 20.71 -2.18
N PHE A 168 14.77 19.99 -3.01
CA PHE A 168 14.11 20.57 -4.18
C PHE A 168 12.63 20.21 -4.18
N SER A 169 11.85 21.00 -4.91
CA SER A 169 10.52 20.63 -5.34
C SER A 169 10.52 20.35 -6.84
N GLU A 170 9.92 19.23 -7.22
CA GLU A 170 9.64 18.86 -8.61
C GLU A 170 8.14 18.70 -8.81
N THR A 171 7.68 18.87 -10.04
CA THR A 171 6.27 18.64 -10.42
C THR A 171 6.22 17.56 -11.47
N LEU A 172 5.45 16.51 -11.21
CA LEU A 172 5.25 15.37 -12.10
C LEU A 172 3.76 15.25 -12.40
N GLY A 173 3.37 15.65 -13.61
CA GLY A 173 1.95 15.84 -13.94
C GLY A 173 1.35 16.97 -13.11
N ASP A 174 0.28 16.68 -12.39
CA ASP A 174 -0.41 17.64 -11.51
C ASP A 174 0.05 17.55 -10.05
N VAL A 175 1.01 16.68 -9.73
CA VAL A 175 1.45 16.42 -8.36
C VAL A 175 2.82 17.04 -8.11
N GLN A 176 2.88 17.88 -7.08
CA GLN A 176 4.13 18.44 -6.58
C GLN A 176 4.75 17.52 -5.53
N HIS A 177 6.06 17.36 -5.59
CA HIS A 177 6.80 16.57 -4.63
C HIS A 177 8.06 17.25 -4.14
N HIS A 178 8.51 16.83 -2.97
CA HIS A 178 9.83 17.14 -2.46
C HIS A 178 10.80 16.00 -2.73
N ILE A 179 12.04 16.36 -3.07
CA ILE A 179 13.16 15.44 -3.27
C ILE A 179 14.39 15.96 -2.53
N LEU A 180 15.28 15.03 -2.18
CA LEU A 180 16.56 15.33 -1.57
C LEU A 180 17.68 14.87 -2.50
N ASN A 181 18.63 15.76 -2.76
CA ASN A 181 19.90 15.43 -3.38
C ASN A 181 20.99 15.56 -2.33
N ASP A 182 21.44 14.42 -1.82
CA ASP A 182 22.63 14.33 -0.98
C ASP A 182 23.86 14.64 -1.85
N ARG A 183 24.75 15.53 -1.39
CA ARG A 183 25.92 15.99 -2.15
C ARG A 183 26.94 14.87 -2.33
N ASP A 184 27.12 14.03 -1.32
CA ASP A 184 28.16 13.00 -1.26
C ASP A 184 27.68 11.67 -1.88
N ALA A 185 26.36 11.50 -2.05
CA ALA A 185 25.81 10.37 -2.77
C ALA A 185 26.19 10.41 -4.26
N ARG A 186 26.44 9.22 -4.81
CA ARG A 186 26.76 9.06 -6.23
C ARG A 186 25.58 9.55 -7.09
N ALA A 187 25.91 10.06 -8.28
CA ALA A 187 24.93 10.62 -9.20
C ALA A 187 24.40 9.60 -10.23
N ASP A 188 24.94 8.38 -10.23
CA ASP A 188 24.53 7.28 -11.11
C ASP A 188 23.33 6.51 -10.53
N ILE A 189 22.41 6.10 -11.40
CA ILE A 189 21.41 5.10 -11.02
C ILE A 189 22.11 3.73 -11.07
N PRO A 190 21.97 2.87 -10.04
CA PRO A 190 22.30 1.46 -10.21
C PRO A 190 21.54 0.89 -11.42
N THR A 191 22.14 -0.08 -12.12
CA THR A 191 21.60 -0.69 -13.34
C THR A 191 20.10 -0.96 -13.19
N ALA A 192 19.30 -0.49 -14.15
CA ALA A 192 17.87 -0.76 -14.20
C ALA A 192 17.67 -2.27 -14.11
N LEU A 193 16.98 -2.72 -13.06
CA LEU A 193 16.68 -4.12 -12.87
C LEU A 193 15.52 -4.48 -13.77
N ASP A 194 15.76 -5.36 -14.73
CA ASP A 194 14.69 -5.98 -15.51
C ASP A 194 13.96 -6.99 -14.63
N PHE A 195 12.71 -6.69 -14.29
CA PHE A 195 11.85 -7.62 -13.58
C PHE A 195 11.09 -8.50 -14.58
N PRO A 196 11.24 -9.84 -14.52
CA PRO A 196 10.48 -10.74 -15.39
C PRO A 196 8.99 -10.70 -15.01
N GLY A 197 8.10 -10.81 -16.01
CA GLY A 197 6.64 -10.85 -15.80
C GLY A 197 5.88 -9.56 -16.15
N ARG A 198 6.28 -8.86 -17.22
CA ARG A 198 5.42 -7.89 -17.90
C ARG A 198 4.09 -8.53 -18.33
#